data_AF-A0A7I8WAR6-F1
#
_entry.id   AF-A0A7I8WAR6-F1
#
_cell.length_a   1.000
_cell.length_b   1.000
_cell.length_c   1.000
_cell.angle_alpha   90.00
_cell.angle_beta   90.00
_cell.angle_gamma   90.00
#
_symmetry.space_group_name_H-M   'P 1'
#
loop_
_entity.id
_entity.type
_entity.pdbx_description
1 polymer ?
#
loop_
_entity_poly.entity_id
_entity_poly.type
_entity_poly.pdbx_seq_one_letter_code
_entity_poly.pdbx_strand_id
1 'polypeptide(L)' 'MSNVQQQKKMVEQLRLECSMERKAVSQCVKDMIHFMEENNNKDFLVIGFANKKDNPYQEKSGCSVL' A
#
# COMPACT_ATOMS: atom_id res chain seq x y z
N MET A 1 -34.51 -14.92 8.40
CA MET A 1 -33.51 -15.62 9.23
C MET A 1 -33.86 -15.39 10.68
N SER A 2 -33.90 -16.42 11.52
CA SER A 2 -34.15 -16.26 12.96
C SER A 2 -32.97 -15.53 13.61
N ASN A 3 -33.24 -14.64 14.58
CA ASN A 3 -32.21 -13.87 15.31
C ASN A 3 -31.11 -14.79 15.88
N VAL A 4 -31.50 -15.97 16.37
CA VAL A 4 -30.57 -17.00 16.87
C VAL A 4 -29.63 -17.52 15.78
N GLN A 5 -30.10 -17.69 14.55
CA GLN A 5 -29.27 -18.14 13.43
C GLN A 5 -28.24 -17.08 13.03
N GLN A 6 -28.62 -15.80 13.06
CA GLN A 6 -27.70 -14.69 12.81
C GLN A 6 -26.61 -14.62 13.89
N GLN A 7 -26.98 -14.74 15.16
CA GLN A 7 -26.02 -14.74 16.27
C GLN A 7 -25.04 -15.91 16.19
N LYS A 8 -25.50 -17.10 15.81
CA LYS A 8 -24.60 -18.25 15.57
C LYS A 8 -23.58 -17.94 14.48
N LYS A 9 -24.02 -17.38 13.34
CA LYS A 9 -23.11 -17.00 12.26
C LYS A 9 -22.07 -15.96 12.71
N MET A 10 -22.49 -14.98 13.51
CA MET A 10 -21.58 -13.98 14.08
C MET A 10 -20.53 -14.60 14.99
N VAL A 11 -20.92 -15.54 15.85
CA VAL A 11 -20.00 -16.24 16.76
C VAL A 11 -18.98 -17.06 15.97
N GLU A 12 -19.41 -17.78 14.93
CA GLU A 12 -18.47 -18.52 14.07
C GLU A 12 -17.48 -17.57 13.38
N GLN A 13 -17.93 -16.42 12.90
CA GLN A 13 -17.04 -15.40 12.31
C GLN A 13 -16.00 -14.89 13.32
N LEU A 14 -16.43 -14.55 14.53
CA LEU A 14 -15.54 -14.05 15.58
C LEU A 14 -14.50 -15.10 16.02
N ARG A 15 -14.88 -16.39 16.04
CA ARG A 15 -13.94 -17.48 16.33
C ARG A 15 -12.83 -17.56 15.28
N LEU A 16 -13.18 -17.41 14.00
CA LEU A 16 -12.21 -17.38 12.91
C LEU A 16 -11.26 -16.18 13.07
N GLU A 17 -11.79 -14.98 13.27
CA GLU A 17 -10.99 -13.75 13.45
C GLU A 17 -10.09 -13.80 14.70
N CYS A 18 -10.53 -14.45 15.77
CA CYS A 18 -9.74 -14.64 16.98
C CYS A 18 -8.57 -15.59 16.73
N SER A 19 -8.78 -16.65 15.93
CA SER A 19 -7.77 -17.66 15.60
C SER A 19 -6.66 -17.17 14.65
N MET A 20 -6.79 -15.97 14.09
CA MET A 20 -5.76 -15.38 13.23
C MET A 20 -4.50 -15.04 14.03
N GLU A 21 -3.37 -15.56 13.59
CA GLU A 21 -2.06 -15.24 14.15
C GLU A 21 -1.69 -13.78 13.84
N ARG A 22 -1.20 -13.06 14.86
CA ARG A 22 -0.78 -11.66 14.76
C ARG A 22 0.72 -11.56 14.97
N LYS A 23 1.38 -10.73 14.16
CA LYS A 23 2.77 -10.33 14.36
C LYS A 23 2.83 -9.08 15.22
N ALA A 24 3.96 -8.88 15.92
CA ALA A 24 4.22 -7.65 16.64
C ALA A 24 4.21 -6.45 15.68
N VAL A 25 3.52 -5.37 16.04
CA VAL A 25 3.44 -4.16 15.21
C VAL A 25 4.84 -3.62 14.89
N SER A 26 5.76 -3.67 15.85
CA SER A 26 7.15 -3.27 15.66
C SER A 26 7.86 -4.08 14.58
N GLN A 27 7.56 -5.37 14.43
CA GLN A 27 8.12 -6.20 13.36
C GLN A 27 7.51 -5.83 12.01
N CYS A 28 6.18 -5.69 11.94
CA CYS A 28 5.49 -5.30 10.71
C CYS A 28 6.02 -3.95 10.18
N VAL A 29 6.23 -2.97 11.06
CA VAL A 29 6.78 -1.66 10.68
C VAL A 29 8.21 -1.79 10.15
N LYS A 30 9.06 -2.63 10.76
CA LYS A 30 10.40 -2.89 10.23
C LYS A 30 10.37 -3.51 8.84
N ASP A 31 9.49 -4.49 8.63
CA ASP A 31 9.32 -5.13 7.32
C ASP A 31 8.88 -4.11 6.26
N MET A 32 7.95 -3.21 6.62
CA MET A 32 7.50 -2.12 5.75
C MET A 32 8.63 -1.14 5.41
N ILE A 33 9.41 -0.71 6.41
CA ILE A 33 10.56 0.19 6.20
C ILE A 33 11.57 -0.46 5.28
N HIS A 34 11.92 -1.72 5.53
CA HIS A 34 12.88 -2.45 4.72
C HIS A 34 12.43 -2.52 3.25
N PHE A 35 11.16 -2.87 3.01
CA PHE A 35 10.59 -2.87 1.66
C PHE A 35 10.67 -1.49 0.99
N MET A 36 10.38 -0.42 1.72
CA MET A 36 10.48 0.95 1.19
C MET A 36 11.92 1.32 0.84
N GLU A 37 12.89 0.98 1.70
CA GLU A 37 14.32 1.25 1.46
C GLU A 37 14.84 0.51 0.23
N GLU A 38 14.49 -0.78 0.06
CA GLU A 38 14.88 -1.58 -1.10
C GLU A 38 14.34 -1.03 -2.42
N ASN A 39 13.18 -0.37 -2.38
CA ASN A 39 12.50 0.15 -3.57
C ASN A 39 12.68 1.67 -3.76
N ASN A 40 13.29 2.36 -2.80
CA ASN A 40 13.46 3.82 -2.80
C ASN A 40 14.09 4.34 -4.10
N ASN A 41 15.13 3.65 -4.59
CA ASN A 41 15.86 4.06 -5.80
C ASN A 41 15.08 3.82 -7.11
N LYS A 42 13.92 3.15 -7.04
CA LYS A 42 13.04 2.89 -8.19
C LYS A 42 11.84 3.82 -8.21
N ASP A 43 11.62 4.55 -7.12
CA ASP A 43 10.51 5.48 -7.01
C ASP A 43 10.89 6.85 -7.59
N PHE A 44 10.56 7.05 -8.88
CA PHE A 44 10.81 8.30 -9.58
C PHE A 44 10.09 9.52 -8.98
N LEU A 45 9.07 9.33 -8.15
CA LEU A 45 8.41 10.45 -7.45
C LEU A 45 9.21 10.90 -6.22
N VAL A 46 10.00 10.00 -5.63
CA VAL A 46 10.86 10.30 -4.49
C VAL A 46 12.24 10.79 -4.96
N ILE A 47 12.90 10.04 -5.84
CA ILE A 47 14.26 10.36 -6.29
C ILE A 47 14.31 11.31 -7.49
N GLY A 48 13.20 11.48 -8.20
CA GLY A 48 13.15 12.20 -9.46
C GLY A 48 13.74 11.40 -10.63
N PHE A 49 13.59 11.94 -11.83
CA PHE A 49 14.23 11.39 -13.03
C PHE A 49 15.66 11.92 -13.15
N ALA A 50 16.62 11.03 -13.42
CA ALA A 50 18.03 11.41 -13.60
C ALA A 50 18.21 12.39 -14.78
N ASN A 51 17.50 12.17 -15.90
CA ASN A 51 17.40 13.13 -16.99
C ASN A 51 15.94 13.52 -17.22
N LYS A 52 15.72 14.77 -17.63
CA LYS A 52 14.37 15.24 -17.98
C LYS A 52 13.72 14.37 -19.08
N LYS A 53 14.52 13.83 -20.00
CA LYS A 53 14.06 12.98 -21.12
C LYS A 53 13.53 11.61 -20.69
N ASP A 54 13.92 11.15 -19.51
CA ASP A 54 13.46 9.88 -18.95
C ASP A 54 12.05 10.01 -18.36
N ASN A 55 11.59 11.25 -18.09
CA ASN A 55 10.22 11.52 -17.70
C ASN A 55 9.30 11.46 -18.93
N PRO A 56 8.37 10.49 -19.03
CA PRO A 56 7.44 10.39 -20.15
C PRO A 56 6.50 11.61 -20.27
N TYR A 57 6.36 12.39 -19.20
CA TYR A 57 5.55 13.60 -19.14
C TYR A 57 6.37 14.89 -19.29
N GLN A 58 7.63 14.81 -19.71
CA GLN A 58 8.41 16.00 -19.99
C GLN A 58 7.73 16.85 -21.08
N GLU A 59 7.49 18.13 -20.82
CA GLU A 59 7.03 19.08 -21.84
C GLU A 59 8.00 19.10 -23.02
N LYS A 60 7.47 18.81 -24.21
CA LYS A 60 8.24 18.77 -25.46
C LYS A 60 8.33 20.15 -26.14
N SER A 61 7.39 21.04 -25.85
CA SER A 61 7.28 22.39 -26.42
C SER A 61 6.60 23.32 -25.41
N GLY A 62 7.08 24.56 -25.27
CA GLY A 62 6.46 25.57 -24.42
C GLY A 62 5.12 26.05 -24.99
N CYS A 63 4.21 26.46 -24.10
CA CYS A 63 2.93 27.06 -24.45
C CYS A 63 3.12 28.29 -25.33
N SER A 64 2.66 28.22 -26.58
CA SER A 64 2.46 29.41 -27.41
C SER A 64 1.08 29.97 -27.06
N VAL A 65 1.04 31.08 -26.32
CA VAL A 65 -0.20 31.86 -26.19
C VAL A 65 -0.49 32.44 -27.58
N LEU A 66 -1.57 31.97 -28.20
CA LEU A 66 -2.11 32.48 -29.47
C LEU A 66 -2.98 33.73 -29.21
#